data_AF-A0A8H6PCB9-F1
#
_entry.id   AF-A0A8H6PCB9-F1
#
_cell.length_a   1.000
_cell.length_b   1.000
_cell.length_c   1.000
_cell.angle_alpha   90.00
_cell.angle_beta   90.00
_cell.angle_gamma   90.00
#
_symmetry.space_group_name_H-M   'P 1'
#
loop_
_entity.id
_entity.type
_entity.pdbx_description
1 polymer ?
#
loop_
_entity_poly.entity_id
_entity_poly.type
_entity_poly.pdbx_seq_one_letter_code
_entity_poly.pdbx_strand_id
1 'polypeptide(L)'
;MSKPFDPETAENLEDMEKQFAVKAVEHLMTYWAILEKVRGSQLRLTKMDDDIYEHFKREFPDFDPAAPIDENSMKGKEGKEKWRKFINEYEKKISDYNFGTILRVSPGVEYDQDTTIFAMRMQFYAIEIARNRAGLNDWIYERAHPEEKKASSTANREELATPRSVEVLEIALSAT
;
A
#
# COMPACT_ATOMS: atom_id res chain seq x y z
N MET A 1 28.39 -13.54 32.46
CA MET A 1 28.68 -12.47 31.49
C MET A 1 28.08 -12.90 30.16
N SER A 2 27.06 -12.20 29.68
CA SER A 2 26.45 -12.50 28.38
C SER A 2 27.45 -12.16 27.27
N LYS A 3 27.67 -13.09 26.33
CA LYS A 3 28.47 -12.81 25.14
C LYS A 3 27.84 -11.64 24.37
N PRO A 4 28.65 -10.77 23.73
CA PRO A 4 28.12 -9.79 22.78
C PRO A 4 27.27 -10.51 21.73
N PHE A 5 26.10 -9.96 21.40
CA PHE A 5 25.24 -10.49 20.35
C PHE A 5 25.98 -10.40 19.02
N ASP A 6 26.27 -11.55 18.43
CA ASP A 6 26.84 -11.66 17.08
C ASP A 6 25.68 -11.96 16.12
N PRO A 7 25.23 -10.98 15.31
CA PRO A 7 24.12 -11.17 14.38
C PRO A 7 24.39 -12.23 13.30
N GLU A 8 25.66 -12.53 13.01
CA GLU A 8 26.03 -13.53 11.99
C GLU A 8 25.97 -14.97 12.55
N THR A 9 25.98 -15.13 13.87
CA THR A 9 25.87 -16.44 14.55
C THR A 9 24.65 -16.54 15.46
N ALA A 10 23.72 -15.59 15.37
CA ALA A 10 22.52 -15.58 16.18
C ALA A 10 21.66 -16.81 15.84
N GLU A 11 21.42 -17.68 16.82
CA GLU A 11 20.53 -18.83 16.65
C GLU A 11 19.12 -18.33 16.36
N ASN A 12 18.51 -18.87 15.31
CA ASN A 12 17.15 -18.58 14.96
C ASN A 12 16.23 -19.23 16.01
N LEU A 13 15.73 -18.43 16.95
CA LEU A 13 14.86 -18.91 18.01
C LEU A 13 13.44 -19.00 17.45
N GLU A 14 12.91 -20.22 17.34
CA GLU A 14 11.56 -20.52 16.82
C GLU A 14 10.47 -19.65 17.50
N ASP A 15 10.63 -19.36 18.80
CA ASP A 15 9.72 -18.50 19.55
C ASP A 15 9.80 -17.02 19.12
N MET A 16 10.97 -16.55 18.68
CA MET A 16 11.10 -15.20 18.09
C MET A 16 10.43 -15.13 16.72
N GLU A 17 10.57 -16.16 15.87
CA GLU A 17 9.88 -16.23 14.58
C GLU A 17 8.35 -16.25 14.75
N LYS A 18 7.85 -17.00 15.75
CA LYS A 18 6.42 -17.01 16.09
C LYS A 18 5.93 -15.63 16.52
N GLN A 19 6.64 -14.95 17.42
CA GLN A 19 6.26 -13.61 17.88
C GLN A 19 6.26 -12.60 16.73
N PHE A 20 7.25 -12.71 15.85
CA PHE A 20 7.34 -11.89 14.66
C PHE A 20 6.17 -12.13 13.70
N ALA A 21 5.83 -13.38 13.43
CA ALA A 21 4.69 -13.74 12.59
C ALA A 21 3.38 -13.19 13.16
N VAL A 22 3.16 -13.32 14.48
CA VAL A 22 1.99 -12.75 15.17
C VAL A 22 1.88 -11.25 14.92
N LYS A 23 2.98 -10.50 15.10
CA LYS A 23 2.99 -9.05 14.89
C LYS A 23 2.77 -8.65 13.43
N ALA A 24 3.31 -9.41 12.49
CA ALA A 24 3.10 -9.16 11.06
C ALA A 24 1.65 -9.39 10.65
N VAL A 25 1.00 -10.43 11.20
CA VAL A 25 -0.43 -10.71 11.00
C VAL A 25 -1.32 -9.66 11.67
N GLU A 26 -1.01 -9.24 12.91
CA GLU A 26 -1.71 -8.14 13.59
C GLU A 26 -1.69 -6.85 12.76
N HIS A 27 -0.53 -6.52 12.19
CA HIS A 27 -0.37 -5.36 11.29
C HIS A 27 -1.23 -5.49 10.04
N LEU A 28 -1.19 -6.65 9.36
CA LEU A 28 -2.02 -6.95 8.19
C LEU A 28 -3.51 -6.73 8.51
N MET A 29 -4.00 -7.39 9.56
CA MET A 29 -5.42 -7.33 9.96
C MET A 29 -5.84 -5.89 10.30
N THR A 30 -4.98 -5.16 11.00
CA THR A 30 -5.24 -3.75 11.35
C THR A 30 -5.35 -2.89 10.11
N TYR A 31 -4.41 -3.03 9.17
CA TYR A 31 -4.43 -2.26 7.93
C TYR A 31 -5.66 -2.57 7.07
N TRP A 32 -6.00 -3.85 6.93
CA TRP A 32 -7.20 -4.27 6.21
C TRP A 32 -8.47 -3.71 6.82
N ALA A 33 -8.63 -3.80 8.15
CA ALA A 33 -9.79 -3.26 8.85
C ALA A 33 -9.91 -1.73 8.73
N ILE A 34 -8.79 -1.02 8.53
CA ILE A 34 -8.81 0.43 8.24
C ILE A 34 -9.33 0.66 6.82
N LEU A 35 -8.83 -0.08 5.83
CA LEU A 35 -9.25 0.05 4.42
C LEU A 35 -10.71 -0.36 4.20
N GLU A 36 -11.24 -1.27 5.00
CA GLU A 36 -12.66 -1.58 4.98
C GLU A 36 -13.50 -0.38 5.44
N LYS A 37 -13.00 0.46 6.36
CA LYS A 37 -13.74 1.58 6.97
C LYS A 37 -13.52 2.93 6.30
N VAL A 38 -12.40 3.11 5.60
CA VAL A 38 -12.03 4.37 4.96
C VAL A 38 -11.34 4.06 3.63
N ARG A 39 -11.66 4.82 2.58
CA ARG A 39 -10.95 4.76 1.29
C ARG A 39 -9.44 4.94 1.49
N GLY A 40 -8.64 4.11 0.84
CA GLY A 40 -7.18 4.20 0.89
C GLY A 40 -6.68 5.58 0.45
N SER A 41 -7.30 6.20 -0.54
CA SER A 41 -7.00 7.55 -1.03
C SER A 41 -7.15 8.66 0.01
N GLN A 42 -7.85 8.41 1.11
CA GLN A 42 -8.04 9.35 2.22
C GLN A 42 -7.14 9.02 3.42
N LEU A 43 -6.42 7.90 3.36
CA LEU A 43 -5.62 7.40 4.48
C LEU A 43 -4.24 8.04 4.50
N ARG A 44 -3.80 8.41 5.71
CA ARG A 44 -2.41 8.75 6.03
C ARG A 44 -1.80 7.65 6.87
N LEU A 45 -0.75 7.00 6.37
CA LEU A 45 -0.05 5.92 7.08
C LEU A 45 0.95 6.47 8.09
N THR A 46 1.56 7.60 7.78
CA THR A 46 2.54 8.29 8.61
C THR A 46 2.37 9.80 8.53
N LYS A 47 3.06 10.51 9.43
CA LYS A 47 3.18 11.97 9.34
C LYS A 47 4.05 12.42 8.17
N MET A 48 4.86 11.53 7.60
CA MET A 48 5.86 11.82 6.56
C MET A 48 5.47 11.26 5.18
N ASP A 49 4.19 10.95 4.94
CA ASP A 49 3.78 10.27 3.70
C ASP A 49 4.18 11.03 2.44
N ASP A 50 4.15 12.36 2.47
CA ASP A 50 4.59 13.21 1.36
C ASP A 50 6.09 13.01 1.07
N ASP A 51 6.93 13.09 2.11
CA ASP A 51 8.37 12.90 1.98
C ASP A 51 8.71 11.47 1.53
N ILE A 52 8.02 10.47 2.09
CA ILE A 52 8.21 9.05 1.74
C ILE A 52 7.86 8.82 0.26
N TYR A 53 6.73 9.37 -0.19
CA TYR A 53 6.27 9.21 -1.56
C TYR A 53 7.21 9.88 -2.57
N GLU A 54 7.63 11.12 -2.32
CA GLU A 54 8.56 11.83 -3.22
C GLU A 54 9.95 11.19 -3.24
N HIS A 55 10.44 10.74 -2.07
CA HIS A 55 11.67 9.95 -2.02
C HIS A 55 11.52 8.63 -2.80
N PHE A 56 10.42 7.90 -2.60
CA PHE A 56 10.18 6.63 -3.27
C PHE A 56 10.15 6.78 -4.80
N LYS A 57 9.48 7.81 -5.32
CA LYS A 57 9.45 8.10 -6.77
C LYS A 57 10.82 8.46 -7.33
N ARG A 58 11.65 9.18 -6.57
CA ARG A 58 13.02 9.52 -7.00
C ARG A 58 13.89 8.28 -7.08
N GLU A 59 13.85 7.42 -6.07
CA GLU A 59 14.70 6.23 -6.05
C GLU A 59 14.17 5.16 -7.00
N PHE A 60 12.86 4.98 -7.10
CA PHE A 60 12.22 3.95 -7.91
C PHE A 60 11.32 4.56 -9.00
N PRO A 61 11.89 5.30 -9.97
CA PRO A 61 11.12 6.04 -10.97
C PRO A 61 10.29 5.13 -11.90
N ASP A 62 10.76 3.90 -12.11
CA ASP A 62 10.11 2.91 -12.97
C ASP A 62 9.09 2.03 -12.21
N PHE A 63 8.87 2.28 -10.92
CA PHE A 63 7.94 1.48 -10.12
C PHE A 63 6.49 1.85 -10.45
N ASP A 64 5.73 0.88 -10.96
CA ASP A 64 4.29 0.99 -11.17
C ASP A 64 3.51 0.44 -9.97
N PRO A 65 2.77 1.27 -9.21
CA PRO A 65 2.00 0.82 -8.05
C PRO A 65 0.82 -0.10 -8.40
N ALA A 66 0.36 -0.10 -9.65
CA ALA A 66 -0.72 -0.97 -10.14
C ALA A 66 -0.22 -2.36 -10.54
N ALA A 67 1.04 -2.47 -10.94
CA ALA A 67 1.63 -3.73 -11.35
C ALA A 67 1.83 -4.69 -10.16
N PRO A 68 1.79 -6.02 -10.41
CA PRO A 68 2.28 -7.00 -9.45
C PRO A 68 3.75 -6.74 -9.09
N ILE A 69 4.08 -6.84 -7.81
CA ILE A 69 5.46 -6.70 -7.32
C ILE A 69 6.30 -7.86 -7.85
N ASP A 70 7.41 -7.52 -8.51
CA ASP A 70 8.45 -8.49 -8.85
C ASP A 70 9.38 -8.74 -7.65
N GLU A 71 9.11 -9.82 -6.93
CA GLU A 71 9.89 -10.22 -5.76
C GLU A 71 11.36 -10.55 -6.11
N ASN A 72 11.63 -11.03 -7.33
CA ASN A 72 12.99 -11.35 -7.76
C ASN A 72 13.82 -10.08 -7.93
N SER A 73 13.23 -9.03 -8.50
CA SER A 73 13.88 -7.71 -8.59
C SER A 73 14.21 -7.15 -7.21
N MET A 74 13.31 -7.30 -6.23
CA MET A 74 13.57 -6.87 -4.85
C MET A 74 14.67 -7.68 -4.15
N LYS A 75 14.72 -9.00 -4.39
CA LYS A 75 15.69 -9.92 -3.76
C LYS A 75 17.04 -9.99 -4.48
N GLY A 76 17.11 -9.48 -5.71
CA GLY A 76 18.36 -9.33 -6.46
C GLY A 76 19.37 -8.44 -5.75
N LYS A 77 20.65 -8.54 -6.12
CA LYS A 77 21.72 -7.80 -5.46
C LYS A 77 21.48 -6.29 -5.46
N GLU A 78 21.15 -5.74 -6.62
CA GLU A 78 20.86 -4.31 -6.80
C GLU A 78 19.62 -3.88 -6.02
N GLY A 79 18.53 -4.66 -6.12
CA GLY A 79 17.29 -4.40 -5.38
C GLY A 79 17.50 -4.39 -3.86
N LYS A 80 18.24 -5.38 -3.32
CA LYS A 80 18.60 -5.44 -1.90
C LYS A 80 19.39 -4.21 -1.46
N GLU A 81 20.43 -3.84 -2.20
CA GLU A 81 21.24 -2.67 -1.86
C GLU A 81 20.42 -1.36 -1.91
N LYS A 82 19.57 -1.22 -2.93
CA LYS A 82 18.71 -0.05 -3.13
C LYS A 82 17.65 0.09 -2.04
N TRP A 83 16.93 -0.99 -1.76
CA TRP A 83 15.97 -1.01 -0.65
C TRP A 83 16.65 -0.79 0.70
N ARG A 84 17.82 -1.38 0.94
CA ARG A 84 18.56 -1.16 2.20
C ARG A 84 18.94 0.31 2.39
N LYS A 85 19.42 0.98 1.34
CA LYS A 85 19.71 2.43 1.39
C LYS A 85 18.44 3.22 1.70
N PHE A 86 17.37 2.99 0.94
CA PHE A 86 16.08 3.66 1.13
C PHE A 86 15.55 3.50 2.57
N ILE A 87 15.53 2.27 3.09
CA ILE A 87 15.01 1.93 4.43
C ILE A 87 15.83 2.65 5.52
N ASN A 88 17.16 2.61 5.42
CA ASN A 88 18.06 3.16 6.45
C ASN A 88 17.98 4.70 6.58
N GLU A 89 17.52 5.42 5.55
CA GLU A 89 17.30 6.88 5.64
C GLU A 89 16.20 7.26 6.65
N TYR A 90 15.38 6.29 7.07
CA TYR A 90 14.28 6.48 8.01
C TYR A 90 14.56 5.93 9.40
N GLU A 91 15.75 5.40 9.67
CA GLU A 91 16.11 4.76 10.96
C GLU A 91 15.79 5.63 12.18
N LYS A 92 16.04 6.94 12.08
CA LYS A 92 15.83 7.91 13.17
C LYS A 92 14.52 8.71 13.03
N LYS A 93 13.71 8.41 12.01
CA LYS A 93 12.52 9.20 11.64
C LYS A 93 11.23 8.41 11.84
N ILE A 94 11.27 7.10 11.60
CA ILE A 94 10.11 6.21 11.66
C ILE A 94 10.39 5.11 12.70
N SER A 95 9.47 4.93 13.65
CA SER A 95 9.55 3.83 14.62
C SER A 95 9.42 2.49 13.90
N ASP A 96 10.31 1.56 14.27
CA ASP A 96 10.32 0.19 13.76
C ASP A 96 10.38 0.14 12.21
N TYR A 97 11.12 1.08 11.61
CA TYR A 97 11.26 1.25 10.15
C TYR A 97 11.65 -0.04 9.40
N ASN A 98 12.40 -0.92 10.05
CA ASN A 98 12.88 -2.21 9.53
C ASN A 98 12.08 -3.40 10.08
N PHE A 99 10.94 -3.18 10.71
CA PHE A 99 10.10 -4.26 11.21
C PHE A 99 9.42 -5.03 10.08
N GLY A 100 9.24 -6.33 10.24
CA GLY A 100 8.60 -7.17 9.24
C GLY A 100 7.09 -7.03 9.17
N THR A 101 6.58 -6.95 7.95
CA THR A 101 5.15 -6.78 7.64
C THR A 101 4.78 -7.68 6.46
N ILE A 102 3.48 -7.79 6.21
CA ILE A 102 2.94 -8.52 5.05
C ILE A 102 2.35 -7.51 4.07
N LEU A 103 2.71 -7.66 2.81
CA LEU A 103 2.29 -6.79 1.71
C LEU A 103 1.61 -7.63 0.61
N ARG A 104 0.58 -7.08 -0.03
CA ARG A 104 -0.04 -7.72 -1.19
C ARG A 104 0.83 -7.56 -2.43
N VAL A 105 0.97 -8.64 -3.19
CA VAL A 105 1.71 -8.65 -4.46
C VAL A 105 1.13 -7.63 -5.42
N SER A 106 -0.19 -7.51 -5.51
CA SER A 106 -0.90 -6.52 -6.34
C SER A 106 -1.95 -5.77 -5.49
N PRO A 107 -2.26 -4.50 -5.80
CA PRO A 107 -3.32 -3.78 -5.07
C PRO A 107 -4.72 -4.36 -5.31
N GLY A 108 -4.93 -5.09 -6.40
CA GLY A 108 -6.25 -5.61 -6.81
C GLY A 108 -6.62 -6.98 -6.25
N VAL A 109 -5.82 -7.56 -5.36
CA VAL A 109 -6.05 -8.89 -4.77
C VAL A 109 -6.25 -8.81 -3.26
N GLU A 110 -6.80 -9.87 -2.67
CA GLU A 110 -6.85 -10.05 -1.21
C GLU A 110 -5.54 -10.64 -0.67
N TYR A 111 -5.42 -10.65 0.66
CA TYR A 111 -4.36 -11.39 1.34
C TYR A 111 -4.65 -12.89 1.31
N ASP A 112 -3.76 -13.65 0.68
CA ASP A 112 -3.75 -15.12 0.62
C ASP A 112 -2.29 -15.62 0.56
N GLN A 113 -2.07 -16.93 0.62
CA GLN A 113 -0.75 -17.56 0.60
C GLN A 113 0.06 -17.14 -0.65
N ASP A 114 -0.57 -17.10 -1.82
CA ASP A 114 0.11 -16.84 -3.10
C ASP A 114 0.09 -15.36 -3.52
N THR A 115 -0.70 -14.53 -2.84
CA THR A 115 -0.90 -13.11 -3.18
C THR A 115 -0.22 -12.18 -2.19
N THR A 116 0.59 -12.72 -1.28
CA THR A 116 1.27 -11.97 -0.23
C THR A 116 2.76 -12.22 -0.21
N ILE A 117 3.51 -11.18 0.14
CA ILE A 117 4.95 -11.23 0.32
C ILE A 117 5.32 -10.62 1.67
N PHE A 118 6.48 -11.04 2.15
CA PHE A 118 7.10 -10.46 3.31
C PHE A 118 7.86 -9.18 2.93
N ALA A 119 7.65 -8.10 3.66
CA ALA A 119 8.27 -6.79 3.40
C ALA A 119 8.60 -6.05 4.71
N MET A 120 9.64 -5.23 4.69
CA MET A 120 9.94 -4.30 5.79
C MET A 120 8.90 -3.19 5.86
N ARG A 121 8.67 -2.62 7.04
CA ARG A 121 7.70 -1.54 7.28
C ARG A 121 7.89 -0.36 6.32
N MET A 122 9.12 0.06 6.06
CA MET A 122 9.37 1.13 5.09
C MET A 122 9.07 0.74 3.64
N GLN A 123 9.23 -0.53 3.25
CA GLN A 123 8.79 -1.02 1.94
C GLN A 123 7.26 -0.99 1.85
N PHE A 124 6.58 -1.47 2.90
CA PHE A 124 5.14 -1.38 3.01
C PHE A 124 4.64 0.06 2.89
N TYR A 125 5.20 1.01 3.65
CA TYR A 125 4.80 2.41 3.56
C TYR A 125 5.02 2.99 2.17
N ALA A 126 6.21 2.82 1.59
CA ALA A 126 6.50 3.36 0.26
C ALA A 126 5.48 2.87 -0.79
N ILE A 127 5.19 1.57 -0.80
CA ILE A 127 4.33 0.94 -1.79
C ILE A 127 2.85 1.25 -1.52
N GLU A 128 2.38 1.10 -0.28
CA GLU A 128 0.98 1.33 0.06
C GLU A 128 0.60 2.81 0.04
N ILE A 129 1.51 3.74 0.37
CA ILE A 129 1.26 5.18 0.15
C ILE A 129 1.07 5.45 -1.35
N ALA A 130 1.92 4.88 -2.22
CA ALA A 130 1.77 5.05 -3.66
C ALA A 130 0.44 4.47 -4.17
N ARG A 131 0.05 3.28 -3.71
CA ARG A 131 -1.24 2.65 -4.05
C ARG A 131 -2.44 3.45 -3.55
N ASN A 132 -2.38 3.91 -2.30
CA ASN A 132 -3.42 4.73 -1.68
C ASN A 132 -3.62 6.04 -2.44
N ARG A 133 -2.55 6.79 -2.72
CA ARG A 133 -2.63 8.04 -3.51
C ARG A 133 -3.19 7.83 -4.91
N ALA A 134 -2.94 6.66 -5.52
CA ALA A 134 -3.48 6.29 -6.81
C ALA A 134 -4.93 5.74 -6.75
N GLY A 135 -5.54 5.66 -5.56
CA GLY A 135 -6.89 5.12 -5.35
C GLY A 135 -7.00 3.61 -5.56
N LEU A 136 -5.87 2.91 -5.69
CA LEU A 136 -5.82 1.49 -6.06
C LEU A 136 -6.32 0.56 -4.94
N ASN A 137 -6.48 1.09 -3.73
CA ASN A 137 -7.00 0.35 -2.57
C ASN A 137 -8.45 0.69 -2.22
N ASP A 138 -9.06 1.67 -2.90
CA ASP A 138 -10.40 2.14 -2.55
C ASP A 138 -11.47 1.07 -2.78
N TRP A 139 -11.22 0.12 -3.68
CA TRP A 139 -12.13 -0.99 -3.95
C TRP A 139 -12.44 -1.83 -2.70
N ILE A 140 -11.54 -1.88 -1.71
CA ILE A 140 -11.75 -2.62 -0.46
C ILE A 140 -12.88 -1.97 0.33
N TYR A 141 -12.83 -0.65 0.47
CA TYR A 141 -13.90 0.14 1.06
C TYR A 141 -15.21 -0.05 0.29
N GLU A 142 -15.17 0.07 -1.04
CA GLU A 142 -16.38 -0.02 -1.86
C GLU A 142 -17.03 -1.40 -1.84
N ARG A 143 -16.24 -2.45 -1.61
CA ARG A 143 -16.74 -3.80 -1.43
C ARG A 143 -17.37 -3.98 -0.05
N ALA A 144 -16.80 -3.38 0.99
CA ALA A 144 -17.35 -3.41 2.34
C ALA A 144 -18.62 -2.54 2.48
N HIS A 145 -18.76 -1.50 1.64
CA HIS A 145 -19.86 -0.52 1.67
C HIS A 145 -20.66 -0.47 0.35
N PRO A 146 -21.28 -1.58 -0.09
CA PRO A 146 -21.90 -1.67 -1.42
C PRO A 146 -23.10 -0.71 -1.61
N GLU A 147 -23.79 -0.33 -0.53
CA GLU A 147 -24.95 0.57 -0.60
C GLU A 147 -24.55 2.02 -0.91
N GLU A 148 -23.38 2.47 -0.45
CA GLU A 148 -22.86 3.81 -0.75
C GLU A 148 -22.40 3.93 -2.21
N LYS A 149 -21.86 2.84 -2.76
CA LYS A 149 -21.52 2.75 -4.19
C LYS A 149 -22.76 2.86 -5.08
N LYS A 150 -23.88 2.23 -4.68
CA LYS A 150 -25.17 2.36 -5.39
C LYS A 150 -25.70 3.79 -5.32
N ALA A 151 -25.61 4.44 -4.16
CA ALA A 151 -26.03 5.84 -4.01
C ALA A 151 -25.20 6.80 -4.89
N SER A 152 -23.87 6.68 -4.89
CA SER A 152 -22.98 7.51 -5.72
C SER A 152 -23.20 7.30 -7.23
N SER A 153 -23.35 6.04 -7.67
CA SER A 153 -23.61 5.73 -9.08
C SER A 153 -24.99 6.20 -9.55
N THR A 154 -26.00 6.15 -8.68
CA THR A 154 -27.34 6.68 -8.97
C THR A 154 -27.31 8.20 -9.04
N ALA A 155 -26.65 8.87 -8.10
CA ALA A 155 -26.49 10.33 -8.10
C ALA A 155 -25.73 10.84 -9.34
N ASN A 156 -24.62 10.21 -9.73
CA ASN A 156 -23.90 10.57 -10.96
C ASN A 156 -24.78 10.36 -12.21
N ARG A 157 -25.61 9.30 -12.24
CA ARG A 157 -26.52 9.06 -13.36
C ARG A 157 -27.64 10.10 -13.42
N GLU A 158 -28.16 10.54 -12.27
CA GLU A 158 -29.14 11.62 -12.19
C GLU A 158 -28.52 12.99 -12.55
N GLU A 159 -27.27 13.25 -12.17
CA GLU A 159 -26.53 14.47 -12.53
C GLU A 159 -26.28 14.56 -14.04
N LEU A 160 -25.83 13.46 -14.68
CA LEU A 160 -25.71 13.41 -16.15
C LEU A 160 -27.08 13.50 -16.85
N ALA A 161 -28.16 13.05 -16.21
CA ALA A 161 -29.51 13.11 -16.76
C ALA A 161 -30.25 14.43 -16.46
N THR A 162 -29.60 15.43 -15.85
CA THR A 162 -30.27 16.73 -15.63
C THR A 162 -30.63 17.40 -16.96
N PRO A 163 -31.74 18.16 -17.03
CA PRO A 163 -32.13 18.87 -18.25
C PRO A 163 -31.00 19.73 -18.82
N ARG A 164 -30.20 20.35 -17.92
CA ARG A 164 -29.07 21.21 -18.27
C ARG A 164 -27.91 20.46 -18.92
N SER A 165 -27.57 19.25 -18.45
CA SER A 165 -26.50 18.44 -19.04
C SER A 165 -26.93 17.83 -20.39
N VAL A 166 -28.21 17.46 -20.53
CA VAL A 166 -28.78 17.01 -21.81
C VAL A 166 -28.76 18.15 -22.83
N GLU A 167 -29.14 19.36 -22.44
CA GLU A 167 -29.14 20.55 -23.31
C GLU A 167 -27.72 20.91 -23.79
N VAL A 168 -26.70 20.78 -22.92
CA VAL A 168 -25.29 20.98 -23.29
C VAL A 168 -24.79 19.93 -24.30
N LEU A 169 -25.22 18.68 -24.16
CA LEU A 169 -24.90 17.58 -25.08
C LEU A 169 -25.57 17.76 -26.46
N GLU A 170 -26.82 18.17 -26.49
CA GLU A 170 -27.55 18.46 -27.74
C GLU A 170 -26.93 19.63 -28.50
N ILE A 171 -26.51 20.69 -27.79
CA ILE A 171 -25.79 21.82 -28.40
C ILE A 171 -24.46 21.35 -29.02
N ALA A 172 -23.69 20.51 -28.33
CA ALA A 172 -22.41 20.01 -28.82
C ALA A 172 -22.56 19.12 -30.07
N LEU A 173 -23.61 18.29 -30.14
CA LEU A 173 -23.90 17.43 -31.30
C LEU A 173 -24.43 18.20 -32.51
N SER A 174 -25.05 19.36 -32.29
CA SER A 174 -25.54 20.22 -33.38
C SER A 174 -24.44 21.05 -34.05
N ALA A 175 -23.24 21.10 -33.46
CA ALA A 175 -22.12 21.93 -33.91
C ALA A 175 -21.05 21.19 -34.72
N THR A 176 -21.25 19.90 -35.00
CA THR A 176 -20.40 19.03 -35.86
C THR A 176 -21.09 18.70 -37.16
#